data_AF-A0A0Q5XM21-F1
#
_entry.id   AF-A0A0Q5XM21-F1
#
_cell.length_a   1.000
_cell.length_b   1.000
_cell.length_c   1.000
_cell.angle_alpha   90.00
_cell.angle_beta   90.00
_cell.angle_gamma   90.00
#
_symmetry.space_group_name_H-M   'P 1'
#
loop_
_entity.id
_entity.type
_entity.pdbx_description
1 polymer ?
#
loop_
_entity_poly.entity_id
_entity_poly.type
_entity_poly.pdbx_seq_one_letter_code
_entity_poly.pdbx_strand_id
1 'polypeptide(L)'
;MPEAQLRRPAEQIYAAELAALAKGDDHARPANWKLSPQAVATYVLGGKAADGTPISAKYVGNRRLIETAVATLATDRALLLLGLPGTAKSWVSEHLAAGVSGSSQRLIQCTAGTDENQIRYGWNYALLLAKGPSREALVKTPLVRAMEEGTILRLEELTRMGSDVQDTLITVLSEKTLPVPELDTAIDAERGFNIIATANNRDKGVNELSSALKRRFNVVVLPSPATLEEETQIVIKRVGEIGGNLSLPPIQPADKELARVVTLFREIRDGKTLNGKTKLKSSTGTLSTAEAISVGVSAWAEAAHFGDGRIDARALATNIVGAVVKDPAQDGVALSEYLETVVRTRDGWSDLYGAIREVI
;
A
#
# COMPACT_ATOMS: atom_id res chain seq x y z
N MET A 1 -4.51 -1.62 -27.46
CA MET A 1 -5.70 -1.24 -26.66
C MET A 1 -5.35 -1.22 -25.16
N PRO A 2 -4.72 -0.13 -24.63
CA PRO A 2 -4.45 0.01 -23.20
C PRO A 2 -5.56 0.75 -22.40
N GLU A 3 -6.54 1.36 -23.07
CA GLU A 3 -7.56 2.23 -22.43
C GLU A 3 -8.69 1.49 -21.69
N ALA A 4 -8.79 0.16 -21.78
CA ALA A 4 -9.89 -0.59 -21.16
C ALA A 4 -9.63 -1.07 -19.72
N GLN A 5 -8.47 -0.77 -19.13
CA GLN A 5 -8.12 -1.24 -17.77
C GLN A 5 -8.53 -0.22 -16.70
N LEU A 6 -9.39 -0.65 -15.76
CA LEU A 6 -9.84 0.18 -14.63
C LEU A 6 -8.69 0.63 -13.72
N ARG A 7 -7.73 -0.27 -13.45
CA ARG A 7 -6.52 0.02 -12.68
C ARG A 7 -5.30 -0.48 -13.43
N ARG A 8 -4.48 0.46 -13.91
CA ARG A 8 -3.20 0.17 -14.54
C ARG A 8 -2.11 -0.03 -13.46
N PRO A 9 -1.10 -0.88 -13.70
CA PRO A 9 0.07 -1.02 -12.84
C PRO A 9 0.88 0.28 -12.74
N ALA A 10 1.64 0.45 -11.66
CA ALA A 10 2.49 1.62 -11.44
C ALA A 10 3.47 1.87 -12.60
N GLU A 11 4.10 0.83 -13.15
CA GLU A 11 5.02 0.94 -14.29
C GLU A 11 4.35 1.49 -15.56
N GLN A 12 3.04 1.36 -15.70
CA GLN A 12 2.28 1.91 -16.83
C GLN A 12 1.78 3.32 -16.56
N ILE A 13 1.28 3.58 -15.35
CA ILE A 13 0.81 4.92 -14.95
C ILE A 13 1.97 5.93 -15.01
N TYR A 14 3.14 5.53 -14.51
CA TYR A 14 4.31 6.40 -14.39
C TYR A 14 5.39 6.09 -15.45
N ALA A 15 5.00 5.51 -16.58
CA ALA A 15 5.92 5.10 -17.64
C ALA A 15 6.83 6.26 -18.13
N ALA A 16 6.25 7.46 -18.28
CA ALA A 16 7.00 8.65 -18.70
C ALA A 16 8.06 9.06 -17.66
N GLU A 17 7.71 9.05 -16.37
CA GLU A 17 8.64 9.39 -15.29
C GLU A 17 9.76 8.35 -15.15
N LEU A 18 9.42 7.06 -15.24
CA LEU A 18 10.40 5.97 -15.21
C LEU A 18 11.36 6.02 -16.40
N ALA A 19 10.85 6.30 -17.60
CA ALA A 19 11.66 6.44 -18.80
C ALA A 19 12.60 7.67 -18.72
N ALA A 20 12.10 8.80 -18.20
CA ALA A 20 12.91 9.99 -17.98
C ALA A 20 14.03 9.74 -16.98
N LEU A 21 13.74 9.04 -15.87
CA LEU A 21 14.76 8.66 -14.89
C LEU A 21 15.79 7.69 -15.47
N ALA A 22 15.37 6.72 -16.28
CA ALA A 22 16.31 5.81 -16.92
C ALA A 22 17.24 6.52 -17.93
N LYS A 23 16.74 7.59 -18.57
CA LYS A 23 17.48 8.42 -19.52
C LYS A 23 18.41 9.38 -18.78
N GLY A 24 19.65 8.95 -18.58
CA GLY A 24 20.68 9.72 -17.86
C GLY A 24 20.97 9.20 -16.45
N ASP A 25 20.48 8.01 -16.11
CA ASP A 25 20.90 7.31 -14.89
C ASP A 25 22.24 6.58 -15.11
N ASP A 26 23.36 7.29 -14.91
CA ASP A 26 24.71 6.75 -15.13
C ASP A 26 25.30 6.05 -13.89
N HIS A 27 24.50 5.89 -12.83
CA HIS A 27 24.95 5.24 -11.60
C HIS A 27 25.01 3.72 -11.74
N ALA A 28 25.83 3.08 -10.92
CA ALA A 28 25.93 1.62 -10.88
C ALA A 28 24.58 0.98 -10.52
N ARG A 29 24.15 0.01 -11.34
CA ARG A 29 22.90 -0.73 -11.16
C ARG A 29 23.20 -2.17 -10.74
N PRO A 30 22.53 -2.71 -9.70
CA PRO A 30 22.52 -4.14 -9.47
C PRO A 30 22.01 -4.89 -10.71
N ALA A 31 22.41 -6.16 -10.84
CA ALA A 31 22.00 -6.98 -11.97
C ALA A 31 20.46 -7.07 -12.09
N ASN A 32 19.95 -7.02 -13.32
CA ASN A 32 18.53 -7.00 -13.68
C ASN A 32 17.69 -5.82 -13.15
N TRP A 33 18.29 -4.84 -12.49
CA TRP A 33 17.58 -3.61 -12.12
C TRP A 33 17.39 -2.68 -13.33
N LYS A 34 16.21 -2.06 -13.44
CA LYS A 34 15.88 -1.07 -14.48
C LYS A 34 16.44 0.31 -14.18
N LEU A 35 16.50 0.68 -12.92
CA LEU A 35 17.00 1.96 -12.41
C LEU A 35 18.08 1.70 -11.36
N SER A 36 19.02 2.62 -11.18
CA SER A 36 19.96 2.61 -10.05
C SER A 36 19.23 2.84 -8.73
N PRO A 37 19.84 2.47 -7.58
CA PRO A 37 19.29 2.78 -6.26
C PRO A 37 18.89 4.26 -6.08
N GLN A 38 19.69 5.19 -6.60
CA GLN A 38 19.44 6.63 -6.54
C GLN A 38 18.23 7.02 -7.39
N ALA A 39 18.11 6.47 -8.60
CA ALA A 39 16.98 6.72 -9.48
C ALA A 39 15.68 6.10 -8.92
N VAL A 40 15.72 4.91 -8.31
CA VAL A 40 14.58 4.31 -7.59
C VAL A 40 14.14 5.18 -6.42
N ALA A 41 15.09 5.67 -5.60
CA ALA A 41 14.77 6.56 -4.49
C ALA A 41 14.13 7.87 -4.99
N THR A 42 14.63 8.44 -6.09
CA THR A 42 14.06 9.64 -6.73
C THR A 42 12.68 9.38 -7.31
N TYR A 43 12.47 8.21 -7.93
CA TYR A 43 11.15 7.79 -8.41
C TYR A 43 10.11 7.77 -7.29
N VAL A 44 10.47 7.22 -6.12
CA VAL A 44 9.54 7.07 -4.98
C VAL A 44 9.34 8.38 -4.22
N LEU A 45 10.41 9.13 -3.94
CA LEU A 45 10.37 10.35 -3.11
C LEU A 45 10.08 11.62 -3.91
N GLY A 46 10.08 11.53 -5.25
CA GLY A 46 9.99 12.68 -6.13
C GLY A 46 11.31 13.43 -6.27
N GLY A 47 11.35 14.35 -7.23
CA GLY A 47 12.55 15.11 -7.58
C GLY A 47 12.55 15.52 -9.05
N LYS A 48 13.70 15.42 -9.70
CA LYS A 48 13.86 15.66 -11.14
C LYS A 48 14.77 14.60 -11.75
N ALA A 49 14.48 14.20 -12.98
CA ALA A 49 15.39 13.42 -13.80
C ALA A 49 16.58 14.27 -14.28
N ALA A 50 17.59 13.62 -14.87
CA ALA A 50 18.80 14.28 -15.36
C ALA A 50 18.50 15.34 -16.44
N ASP A 51 17.46 15.12 -17.25
CA ASP A 51 16.99 16.07 -18.26
C ASP A 51 16.07 17.18 -17.71
N GLY A 52 15.89 17.23 -16.39
CA GLY A 52 15.05 18.21 -15.69
C GLY A 52 13.58 17.84 -15.61
N THR A 53 13.15 16.70 -16.18
CA THR A 53 11.76 16.23 -16.09
C THR A 53 11.33 16.08 -14.63
N PRO A 54 10.22 16.71 -14.20
CA PRO A 54 9.75 16.61 -12.82
C PRO A 54 9.26 15.19 -12.54
N ILE A 55 9.66 14.66 -11.39
CA ILE A 55 9.25 13.34 -10.90
C ILE A 55 8.34 13.55 -9.70
N SER A 56 7.11 13.09 -9.81
CA SER A 56 6.10 13.23 -8.75
C SER A 56 6.48 12.38 -7.54
N ALA A 57 6.23 12.83 -6.31
CA ALA A 57 6.51 12.03 -5.11
C ALA A 57 5.42 10.97 -4.89
N LYS A 58 5.77 9.67 -4.88
CA LYS A 58 4.79 8.57 -4.66
C LYS A 58 4.63 8.29 -3.18
N TYR A 59 5.65 8.60 -2.39
CA TYR A 59 5.62 8.51 -0.94
C TYR A 59 6.05 9.84 -0.33
N VAL A 60 5.25 10.34 0.62
CA VAL A 60 5.56 11.52 1.43
C VAL A 60 5.95 11.03 2.82
N GLY A 61 7.21 11.25 3.20
CA GLY A 61 7.73 10.79 4.47
C GLY A 61 9.26 10.82 4.52
N ASN A 62 9.82 10.07 5.45
CA ASN A 62 11.26 10.11 5.72
C ASN A 62 12.07 9.46 4.59
N ARG A 63 12.87 10.28 3.89
CA ARG A 63 13.80 9.86 2.82
C ARG A 63 14.69 8.67 3.22
N ARG A 64 15.23 8.68 4.43
CA ARG A 64 16.15 7.65 4.92
C ARG A 64 15.48 6.28 5.03
N LEU A 65 14.17 6.20 5.27
CA LEU A 65 13.43 4.94 5.28
C LEU A 65 13.38 4.32 3.87
N ILE A 66 13.09 5.13 2.85
CA ILE A 66 13.06 4.67 1.46
C ILE A 66 14.47 4.31 0.98
N GLU A 67 15.48 5.11 1.31
CA GLU A 67 16.87 4.78 0.97
C GLU A 67 17.33 3.47 1.64
N THR A 68 16.92 3.22 2.89
CA THR A 68 17.18 1.95 3.58
C THR A 68 16.46 0.79 2.89
N ALA A 69 15.21 0.98 2.48
CA ALA A 69 14.45 -0.02 1.74
C ALA A 69 15.10 -0.35 0.39
N VAL A 70 15.50 0.65 -0.38
CA VAL A 70 16.19 0.47 -1.67
C VAL A 70 17.56 -0.19 -1.47
N ALA A 71 18.36 0.28 -0.50
CA ALA A 71 19.66 -0.31 -0.18
C ALA A 71 19.53 -1.77 0.25
N THR A 72 18.46 -2.13 0.98
CA THR A 72 18.16 -3.53 1.33
C THR A 72 18.00 -4.37 0.07
N LEU A 73 17.20 -3.90 -0.88
CA LEU A 73 16.90 -4.65 -2.11
C LEU A 73 18.13 -4.80 -3.01
N ALA A 74 19.08 -3.87 -2.94
CA ALA A 74 20.36 -3.96 -3.64
C ALA A 74 21.31 -5.04 -3.07
N THR A 75 20.93 -5.65 -1.94
CA THR A 75 21.61 -6.82 -1.34
C THR A 75 20.75 -8.07 -1.47
N ASP A 76 21.25 -9.23 -1.02
CA ASP A 76 20.47 -10.48 -1.02
C ASP A 76 19.43 -10.54 0.10
N ARG A 77 19.32 -9.53 0.98
CA ARG A 77 18.31 -9.50 2.04
C ARG A 77 16.93 -9.11 1.50
N ALA A 78 15.90 -9.80 1.97
CA ALA A 78 14.52 -9.43 1.71
C ALA A 78 14.10 -8.22 2.56
N LEU A 79 13.13 -7.46 2.06
CA LEU A 79 12.58 -6.29 2.72
C LEU A 79 11.24 -6.62 3.38
N LEU A 80 11.07 -6.31 4.66
CA LEU A 80 9.78 -6.34 5.35
C LEU A 80 9.33 -4.91 5.65
N LEU A 81 8.25 -4.48 5.01
CA LEU A 81 7.57 -3.22 5.32
C LEU A 81 6.53 -3.47 6.42
N LEU A 82 6.77 -2.88 7.59
CA LEU A 82 5.93 -3.03 8.78
C LEU A 82 5.26 -1.71 9.14
N GLY A 83 4.02 -1.73 9.64
CA GLY A 83 3.35 -0.50 10.08
C GLY A 83 1.86 -0.69 10.30
N LEU A 84 1.20 0.33 10.84
CA LEU A 84 -0.25 0.33 11.03
C LEU A 84 -1.00 0.26 9.69
N PRO A 85 -2.28 -0.13 9.67
CA PRO A 85 -3.11 -0.02 8.48
C PRO A 85 -3.09 1.40 7.91
N GLY A 86 -2.99 1.52 6.59
CA GLY A 86 -2.96 2.80 5.89
C GLY A 86 -1.62 3.55 5.88
N THR A 87 -0.51 3.00 6.41
CA THR A 87 0.84 3.62 6.33
C THR A 87 1.55 3.44 4.97
N ALA A 88 0.79 3.24 3.88
CA ALA A 88 1.30 3.11 2.51
C ALA A 88 2.25 1.92 2.22
N LYS A 89 2.28 0.86 3.05
CA LYS A 89 3.14 -0.33 2.84
C LYS A 89 3.01 -0.95 1.44
N SER A 90 1.80 -1.32 1.04
CA SER A 90 1.55 -1.95 -0.27
C SER A 90 1.84 -0.99 -1.43
N TRP A 91 1.67 0.31 -1.20
CA TRP A 91 1.98 1.35 -2.19
C TRP A 91 3.49 1.48 -2.40
N VAL A 92 4.26 1.55 -1.31
CA VAL A 92 5.73 1.56 -1.38
C VAL A 92 6.25 0.26 -2.00
N SER A 93 5.70 -0.89 -1.62
CA SER A 93 5.99 -2.21 -2.22
C SER A 93 5.78 -2.22 -3.74
N GLU A 94 4.62 -1.72 -4.21
CA GLU A 94 4.30 -1.60 -5.64
C GLU A 94 5.29 -0.73 -6.40
N HIS A 95 5.58 0.46 -5.87
CA HIS A 95 6.47 1.42 -6.53
C HIS A 95 7.93 1.01 -6.51
N LEU A 96 8.40 0.37 -5.43
CA LEU A 96 9.75 -0.19 -5.40
C LEU A 96 9.90 -1.30 -6.45
N ALA A 97 8.95 -2.23 -6.54
CA ALA A 97 8.99 -3.30 -7.55
C ALA A 97 8.94 -2.74 -8.98
N ALA A 98 8.10 -1.74 -9.26
CA ALA A 98 8.03 -1.07 -10.55
C ALA A 98 9.36 -0.38 -10.91
N GLY A 99 9.97 0.36 -9.98
CA GLY A 99 11.24 1.05 -10.23
C GLY A 99 12.44 0.10 -10.36
N VAL A 100 12.46 -0.98 -9.57
CA VAL A 100 13.55 -1.96 -9.55
C VAL A 100 13.47 -2.91 -10.73
N SER A 101 12.34 -3.61 -10.90
CA SER A 101 12.21 -4.69 -11.90
C SER A 101 11.51 -4.26 -13.19
N GLY A 102 10.88 -3.09 -13.20
CA GLY A 102 10.00 -2.69 -14.31
C GLY A 102 8.64 -3.38 -14.28
N SER A 103 8.34 -4.16 -13.24
CA SER A 103 7.01 -4.72 -13.02
C SER A 103 6.69 -4.87 -11.55
N SER A 104 5.48 -4.46 -11.16
CA SER A 104 4.94 -4.66 -9.80
C SER A 104 3.99 -5.86 -9.67
N GLN A 105 3.84 -6.65 -10.75
CA GLN A 105 2.77 -7.63 -10.90
C GLN A 105 3.08 -9.03 -10.35
N ARG A 106 4.34 -9.30 -9.99
CA ARG A 106 4.71 -10.54 -9.30
C ARG A 106 4.26 -10.42 -7.84
N LEU A 107 3.01 -10.73 -7.60
CA LEU A 107 2.32 -10.50 -6.33
C LEU A 107 1.66 -11.79 -5.84
N ILE A 108 1.82 -12.06 -4.55
CA ILE A 108 0.99 -13.02 -3.79
C ILE A 108 0.34 -12.25 -2.66
N GLN A 109 -1.00 -12.30 -2.61
CA GLN A 109 -1.77 -11.81 -1.48
C GLN A 109 -1.89 -12.92 -0.45
N CYS A 110 -1.24 -12.76 0.70
CA CYS A 110 -1.31 -13.71 1.79
C CYS A 110 -2.65 -13.57 2.54
N THR A 111 -3.29 -14.70 2.79
CA THR A 111 -4.58 -14.81 3.50
C THR A 111 -4.54 -16.02 4.42
N ALA A 112 -5.54 -16.17 5.29
CA ALA A 112 -5.67 -17.34 6.16
C ALA A 112 -5.81 -18.67 5.37
N GLY A 113 -6.30 -18.61 4.13
CA GLY A 113 -6.43 -19.77 3.25
C GLY A 113 -5.24 -19.99 2.31
N THR A 114 -4.16 -19.21 2.45
CA THR A 114 -2.97 -19.38 1.61
C THR A 114 -2.22 -20.64 2.01
N ASP A 115 -2.03 -21.54 1.05
CA ASP A 115 -1.32 -22.80 1.23
C ASP A 115 0.08 -22.79 0.58
N GLU A 116 0.84 -23.85 0.82
CA GLU A 116 2.19 -24.02 0.29
C GLU A 116 2.25 -24.02 -1.25
N ASN A 117 1.24 -24.58 -1.93
CA ASN A 117 1.23 -24.67 -3.39
C ASN A 117 1.05 -23.29 -4.05
N GLN A 118 0.33 -22.38 -3.38
CA GLN A 118 0.19 -20.99 -3.82
C GLN A 118 1.49 -20.19 -3.68
N ILE A 119 2.38 -20.59 -2.76
CA ILE A 119 3.70 -19.98 -2.57
C ILE A 119 4.74 -20.62 -3.48
N ARG A 120 4.98 -21.94 -3.35
CA ARG A 120 6.05 -22.66 -4.02
C ARG A 120 5.71 -22.92 -5.48
N TYR A 121 4.97 -23.99 -5.76
CA TYR A 121 4.50 -24.38 -7.08
C TYR A 121 3.31 -25.33 -6.91
N GLY A 122 2.44 -25.37 -7.92
CA GLY A 122 1.38 -26.38 -8.01
C GLY A 122 1.68 -27.43 -9.06
N TRP A 123 0.73 -28.34 -9.25
CA TRP A 123 0.78 -29.36 -10.30
C TRP A 123 -0.42 -29.28 -11.23
N ASN A 124 -0.17 -29.39 -12.53
CA ASN A 124 -1.20 -29.66 -13.52
C ASN A 124 -1.49 -31.16 -13.49
N TYR A 125 -2.58 -31.55 -12.81
CA TYR A 125 -2.93 -32.96 -12.61
C TYR A 125 -3.13 -33.74 -13.91
N ALA A 126 -3.63 -33.11 -14.98
CA ALA A 126 -3.78 -33.79 -16.27
C ALA A 126 -2.42 -34.17 -16.87
N LEU A 127 -1.46 -33.24 -16.84
CA LEU A 127 -0.09 -33.53 -17.29
C LEU A 127 0.63 -34.49 -16.35
N LEU A 128 0.39 -34.39 -15.04
CA LEU A 128 0.96 -35.29 -14.05
C LEU A 128 0.50 -36.74 -14.27
N LEU A 129 -0.78 -36.96 -14.55
CA LEU A 129 -1.32 -38.29 -14.85
C LEU A 129 -0.86 -38.82 -16.21
N ALA A 130 -0.74 -37.93 -17.21
CA ALA A 130 -0.37 -38.33 -18.57
C ALA A 130 1.15 -38.57 -18.76
N LYS A 131 1.99 -37.79 -18.07
CA LYS A 131 3.44 -37.73 -18.30
C LYS A 131 4.28 -37.99 -17.05
N GLY A 132 3.65 -38.14 -15.88
CA GLY A 132 4.33 -38.21 -14.59
C GLY A 132 4.88 -36.85 -14.12
N PRO A 133 5.56 -36.83 -12.96
CA PRO A 133 6.25 -35.66 -12.47
C PRO A 133 7.26 -35.15 -13.49
N SER A 134 7.05 -33.92 -13.96
CA SER A 134 7.93 -33.27 -14.94
C SER A 134 7.86 -31.75 -14.81
N ARG A 135 8.87 -31.04 -15.34
CA ARG A 135 8.85 -29.57 -15.38
C ARG A 135 7.65 -29.02 -16.14
N GLU A 136 7.14 -29.74 -17.13
CA GLU A 136 5.94 -29.37 -17.89
C GLU A 136 4.67 -29.43 -17.04
N ALA A 137 4.61 -30.37 -16.08
CA ALA A 137 3.48 -30.50 -15.18
C ALA A 137 3.50 -29.48 -14.03
N LEU A 138 4.59 -28.71 -13.84
CA LEU A 138 4.67 -27.69 -12.79
C LEU A 138 3.83 -26.45 -13.15
N VAL A 139 2.97 -26.04 -12.22
CA VAL A 139 2.25 -24.77 -12.29
C VAL A 139 3.06 -23.72 -11.54
N LYS A 140 3.70 -22.84 -12.31
CA LYS A 140 4.55 -21.77 -11.77
C LYS A 140 3.73 -20.70 -11.05
N THR A 141 4.04 -20.48 -9.77
CA THR A 141 3.53 -19.37 -8.96
C THR A 141 4.21 -18.04 -9.34
N PRO A 142 3.71 -16.89 -8.82
CA PRO A 142 4.43 -15.63 -8.95
C PRO A 142 5.86 -15.68 -8.37
N LEU A 143 6.10 -16.47 -7.32
CA LEU A 143 7.45 -16.67 -6.77
C LEU A 143 8.37 -17.33 -7.78
N VAL A 144 7.98 -18.46 -8.36
CA VAL A 144 8.80 -19.17 -9.35
C VAL A 144 9.11 -18.27 -10.55
N ARG A 145 8.11 -17.55 -11.05
CA ARG A 145 8.32 -16.60 -12.16
C ARG A 145 9.30 -15.48 -11.77
N ALA A 146 9.16 -14.92 -10.57
CA ALA A 146 10.06 -13.89 -10.09
C ALA A 146 11.51 -14.39 -9.95
N MET A 147 11.69 -15.63 -9.47
CA MET A 147 12.99 -16.28 -9.36
C MET A 147 13.62 -16.47 -10.74
N GLU A 148 12.91 -17.07 -11.69
CA GLU A 148 13.42 -17.33 -13.05
C GLU A 148 13.66 -16.05 -13.87
N GLU A 149 12.92 -14.97 -13.59
CA GLU A 149 13.06 -13.70 -14.31
C GLU A 149 14.00 -12.72 -13.61
N GLY A 150 14.48 -13.02 -12.40
CA GLY A 150 15.33 -12.12 -11.62
C GLY A 150 14.61 -10.83 -11.21
N THR A 151 13.34 -10.92 -10.82
CA THR A 151 12.48 -9.75 -10.49
C THR A 151 12.00 -9.75 -9.04
N ILE A 152 11.47 -8.61 -8.59
CA ILE A 152 10.91 -8.47 -7.25
C ILE A 152 9.59 -9.24 -7.14
N LEU A 153 9.52 -10.16 -6.18
CA LEU A 153 8.28 -10.72 -5.68
C LEU A 153 7.72 -9.86 -4.55
N ARG A 154 6.41 -9.60 -4.59
CA ARG A 154 5.67 -8.93 -3.53
C ARG A 154 4.82 -9.95 -2.76
N LEU A 155 5.01 -10.03 -1.45
CA LEU A 155 4.20 -10.80 -0.51
C LEU A 155 3.38 -9.82 0.34
N GLU A 156 2.11 -9.61 0.00
CA GLU A 156 1.28 -8.65 0.70
C GLU A 156 0.55 -9.31 1.88
N GLU A 157 0.53 -8.64 3.04
CA GLU A 157 -0.10 -9.13 4.27
C GLU A 157 0.45 -10.49 4.75
N LEU A 158 1.79 -10.65 4.73
CA LEU A 158 2.51 -11.90 5.04
C LEU A 158 2.01 -12.59 6.32
N THR A 159 1.69 -11.82 7.35
CA THR A 159 1.25 -12.34 8.65
C THR A 159 -0.17 -12.89 8.65
N ARG A 160 -0.97 -12.74 7.58
CA ARG A 160 -2.29 -13.41 7.47
C ARG A 160 -2.18 -14.88 7.10
N MET A 161 -1.07 -15.30 6.50
CA MET A 161 -0.81 -16.69 6.14
C MET A 161 -0.39 -17.51 7.37
N GLY A 162 -0.71 -18.80 7.39
CA GLY A 162 -0.31 -19.73 8.46
C GLY A 162 1.20 -19.78 8.65
N SER A 163 1.67 -19.90 9.91
CA SER A 163 3.10 -19.87 10.22
C SER A 163 3.89 -21.02 9.57
N ASP A 164 3.26 -22.19 9.43
CA ASP A 164 3.79 -23.35 8.71
C ASP A 164 4.04 -23.03 7.23
N VAL A 165 3.09 -22.36 6.58
CA VAL A 165 3.23 -21.93 5.18
C VAL A 165 4.27 -20.81 5.05
N GLN A 166 4.38 -19.91 6.03
CA GLN A 166 5.43 -18.88 6.03
C GLN A 166 6.84 -19.50 6.04
N ASP A 167 7.04 -20.58 6.78
CA ASP A 167 8.36 -21.22 6.90
C ASP A 167 8.82 -21.87 5.59
N THR A 168 7.94 -22.10 4.61
CA THR A 168 8.31 -22.52 3.24
C THR A 168 9.21 -21.51 2.53
N LEU A 169 9.20 -20.25 2.96
CA LEU A 169 10.04 -19.17 2.43
C LEU A 169 11.48 -19.22 2.95
N ILE A 170 11.78 -20.00 4.00
CA ILE A 170 13.09 -19.98 4.67
C ILE A 170 14.23 -20.27 3.69
N THR A 171 14.10 -21.33 2.89
CA THR A 171 15.13 -21.75 1.92
C THR A 171 15.28 -20.72 0.81
N VAL A 172 14.16 -20.22 0.28
CA VAL A 172 14.16 -19.20 -0.78
C VAL A 172 14.79 -17.90 -0.29
N LEU A 173 14.52 -17.48 0.95
CA LEU A 173 15.08 -16.26 1.52
C LEU A 173 16.59 -16.37 1.81
N SER A 174 17.06 -17.55 2.20
CA SER A 174 18.46 -17.81 2.55
C SER A 174 19.34 -18.15 1.35
N GLU A 175 18.96 -19.19 0.60
CA GLU A 175 19.80 -19.82 -0.42
C GLU A 175 19.43 -19.35 -1.83
N LYS A 176 18.35 -18.57 -1.98
CA LYS A 176 17.80 -18.16 -3.27
C LYS A 176 17.48 -19.34 -4.20
N THR A 177 17.19 -20.50 -3.61
CA THR A 177 16.79 -21.71 -4.33
C THR A 177 15.46 -22.24 -3.81
N LEU A 178 14.70 -22.86 -4.69
CA LEU A 178 13.43 -23.53 -4.39
C LEU A 178 13.55 -25.01 -4.80
N PRO A 179 13.75 -25.92 -3.84
CA PRO A 179 13.80 -27.35 -4.14
C PRO A 179 12.49 -27.85 -4.76
N VAL A 180 12.62 -28.77 -5.71
CA VAL A 180 11.52 -29.54 -6.33
C VAL A 180 11.82 -31.03 -6.13
N PRO A 181 11.57 -31.57 -4.93
CA PRO A 181 11.98 -32.92 -4.56
C PRO A 181 11.39 -34.00 -5.47
N GLU A 182 10.18 -33.80 -5.98
CA GLU A 182 9.51 -34.75 -6.86
C GLU A 182 10.24 -34.96 -8.19
N LEU A 183 11.13 -34.04 -8.55
CA LEU A 183 11.94 -34.10 -9.77
C LEU A 183 13.44 -34.31 -9.49
N ASP A 184 13.85 -34.38 -8.23
CA ASP A 184 15.27 -34.33 -7.82
C ASP A 184 16.01 -33.11 -8.42
N THR A 185 15.34 -31.94 -8.41
CA THR A 185 15.92 -30.68 -8.92
C THR A 185 15.66 -29.52 -7.98
N ALA A 186 16.21 -28.34 -8.30
CA ALA A 186 15.83 -27.08 -7.70
C ALA A 186 15.65 -25.99 -8.78
N ILE A 187 14.94 -24.94 -8.40
CA ILE A 187 14.81 -23.70 -9.17
C ILE A 187 15.67 -22.66 -8.47
N ASP A 188 16.79 -22.30 -9.07
CA ASP A 188 17.67 -21.25 -8.58
C ASP A 188 17.19 -19.88 -9.10
N ALA A 189 17.25 -18.86 -8.25
CA ALA A 189 16.85 -17.52 -8.63
C ALA A 189 17.94 -16.85 -9.48
N GLU A 190 17.52 -16.22 -10.57
CA GLU A 190 18.35 -15.34 -11.36
C GLU A 190 18.72 -14.08 -10.58
N ARG A 191 19.86 -13.48 -10.93
CA ARG A 191 20.32 -12.24 -10.29
C ARG A 191 19.24 -11.15 -10.41
N GLY A 192 19.08 -10.35 -9.37
CA GLY A 192 18.03 -9.31 -9.30
C GLY A 192 16.74 -9.75 -8.63
N PHE A 193 16.53 -11.07 -8.45
CA PHE A 193 15.42 -11.56 -7.64
C PHE A 193 15.55 -11.10 -6.18
N ASN A 194 14.46 -10.55 -5.63
CA ASN A 194 14.35 -10.27 -4.21
C ASN A 194 12.87 -10.24 -3.78
N ILE A 195 12.61 -10.23 -2.48
CA ILE A 195 11.26 -10.26 -1.90
C ILE A 195 10.99 -8.97 -1.13
N ILE A 196 9.86 -8.34 -1.41
CA ILE A 196 9.25 -7.32 -0.56
C ILE A 196 8.01 -7.92 0.10
N ALA A 197 8.03 -8.03 1.42
CA ALA A 197 6.89 -8.44 2.22
C ALA A 197 6.24 -7.24 2.92
N THR A 198 4.93 -7.25 3.09
CA THR A 198 4.21 -6.29 3.94
C THR A 198 3.54 -6.99 5.10
N ALA A 199 3.53 -6.35 6.27
CA ALA A 199 2.84 -6.88 7.45
C ALA A 199 2.27 -5.76 8.33
N ASN A 200 1.21 -6.07 9.06
CA ASN A 200 0.64 -5.22 10.09
C ASN A 200 1.20 -5.63 11.47
N ASN A 201 1.54 -4.66 12.31
CA ASN A 201 2.18 -4.90 13.62
C ASN A 201 1.19 -5.06 14.79
N ARG A 202 -0.13 -4.87 14.57
CA ARG A 202 -1.15 -4.78 15.63
C ARG A 202 -2.53 -5.33 15.26
N ASP A 203 -2.65 -6.03 14.13
CA ASP A 203 -3.95 -6.51 13.66
C ASP A 203 -4.40 -7.76 14.44
N LYS A 204 -5.71 -7.89 14.71
CA LYS A 204 -6.25 -9.10 15.37
C LYS A 204 -6.38 -10.21 14.32
N GLY A 205 -5.99 -11.44 14.65
CA GLY A 205 -6.08 -12.58 13.72
C GLY A 205 -4.92 -12.68 12.73
N VAL A 206 -3.74 -12.18 13.09
CA VAL A 206 -2.50 -12.38 12.34
C VAL A 206 -1.55 -13.30 13.09
N ASN A 207 -0.79 -14.09 12.34
CA ASN A 207 0.26 -14.97 12.85
C ASN A 207 1.54 -14.18 13.10
N GLU A 208 2.27 -14.53 14.16
CA GLU A 208 3.59 -13.97 14.39
C GLU A 208 4.63 -14.60 13.45
N LEU A 209 5.49 -13.76 12.84
CA LEU A 209 6.62 -14.28 12.09
C LEU A 209 7.57 -15.03 13.02
N SER A 210 8.00 -16.23 12.61
CA SER A 210 9.01 -17.02 13.30
C SER A 210 10.32 -16.23 13.44
N SER A 211 11.09 -16.49 14.50
CA SER A 211 12.40 -15.85 14.69
C SER A 211 13.35 -16.14 13.52
N ALA A 212 13.21 -17.32 12.90
CA ALA A 212 13.94 -17.74 11.72
C ALA A 212 13.60 -16.88 10.49
N LEU A 213 12.34 -16.55 10.26
CA LEU A 213 11.95 -15.64 9.18
C LEU A 213 12.34 -14.20 9.47
N LYS A 214 12.09 -13.69 10.69
CA LYS A 214 12.42 -12.32 11.09
C LYS A 214 13.88 -11.96 10.78
N ARG A 215 14.85 -12.85 11.05
CA ARG A 215 16.29 -12.60 10.78
C ARG A 215 16.69 -12.58 9.30
N ARG A 216 15.80 -13.02 8.39
CA ARG A 216 16.01 -13.05 6.93
C ARG A 216 15.47 -11.81 6.22
N PHE A 217 14.64 -11.05 6.91
CA PHE A 217 14.19 -9.74 6.45
C PHE A 217 15.02 -8.63 7.09
N ASN A 218 15.28 -7.56 6.34
CA ASN A 218 15.51 -6.26 6.92
C ASN A 218 14.16 -5.56 7.11
N VAL A 219 13.91 -5.06 8.32
CA VAL A 219 12.61 -4.47 8.68
C VAL A 219 12.66 -2.96 8.54
N VAL A 220 11.77 -2.41 7.72
CA VAL A 220 11.54 -0.96 7.61
C VAL A 220 10.14 -0.67 8.14
N VAL A 221 10.07 0.07 9.24
CA VAL A 221 8.80 0.47 9.85
C VAL A 221 8.33 1.77 9.23
N LEU A 222 7.20 1.72 8.50
CA LEU A 222 6.56 2.90 7.93
C LEU A 222 5.64 3.55 8.98
N PRO A 223 5.95 4.78 9.42
CA PRO A 223 5.14 5.49 10.40
C PRO A 223 3.86 6.03 9.75
N SER A 224 2.89 6.40 10.59
CA SER A 224 1.80 7.29 10.16
C SER A 224 2.36 8.69 9.84
N PRO A 225 1.69 9.48 8.98
CA PRO A 225 2.11 10.84 8.68
C PRO A 225 2.30 11.70 9.95
N ALA A 226 3.39 12.48 10.00
CA ALA A 226 3.81 13.13 11.23
C ALA A 226 2.96 14.36 11.55
N THR A 227 2.50 15.09 10.53
CA THR A 227 1.73 16.33 10.68
C THR A 227 0.37 16.25 9.99
N LEU A 228 -0.56 17.12 10.38
CA LEU A 228 -1.88 17.22 9.72
C LEU A 228 -1.71 17.61 8.26
N GLU A 229 -0.78 18.54 8.01
CA GLU A 229 -0.48 19.08 6.70
C GLU A 229 0.02 17.96 5.77
N GLU A 230 0.97 17.13 6.22
CA GLU A 230 1.46 15.98 5.46
C GLU A 230 0.33 15.00 5.11
N GLU A 231 -0.49 14.62 6.10
CA GLU A 231 -1.60 13.69 5.91
C GLU A 231 -2.63 14.26 4.93
N THR A 232 -2.95 15.55 5.05
CA THR A 232 -3.89 16.26 4.17
C THR A 232 -3.38 16.31 2.74
N GLN A 233 -2.09 16.63 2.52
CA GLN A 233 -1.51 16.65 1.18
C GLN A 233 -1.53 15.26 0.53
N ILE A 234 -1.27 14.20 1.30
CA ILE A 234 -1.41 12.82 0.83
C ILE A 234 -2.85 12.55 0.39
N VAL A 235 -3.84 12.91 1.21
CA VAL A 235 -5.26 12.68 0.89
C VAL A 235 -5.69 13.44 -0.36
N ILE A 236 -5.42 14.75 -0.44
CA ILE A 236 -5.76 15.59 -1.60
C ILE A 236 -5.18 15.00 -2.88
N LYS A 237 -3.87 14.70 -2.87
CA LYS A 237 -3.19 14.14 -4.03
C LYS A 237 -3.82 12.82 -4.48
N ARG A 238 -4.05 11.90 -3.54
CA ARG A 238 -4.56 10.56 -3.85
C ARG A 238 -6.02 10.57 -4.28
N VAL A 239 -6.85 11.43 -3.69
CA VAL A 239 -8.24 11.64 -4.11
C VAL A 239 -8.28 12.16 -5.56
N GLY A 240 -7.43 13.15 -5.90
CA GLY A 240 -7.30 13.65 -7.27
C GLY A 240 -6.83 12.60 -8.28
N GLU A 241 -5.80 11.82 -7.93
CA GLU A 241 -5.30 10.74 -8.79
C GLU A 241 -6.33 9.65 -9.01
N ILE A 242 -7.08 9.24 -7.98
CA ILE A 242 -8.11 8.21 -8.09
C ILE A 242 -9.31 8.73 -8.89
N GLY A 243 -9.80 9.94 -8.58
CA GLY A 243 -10.90 10.56 -9.32
C GLY A 243 -10.60 10.72 -10.81
N GLY A 244 -9.39 11.16 -11.14
CA GLY A 244 -8.92 11.26 -12.53
C GLY A 244 -8.81 9.91 -13.24
N ASN A 245 -8.25 8.88 -12.58
CA ASN A 245 -8.16 7.53 -13.16
C ASN A 245 -9.54 6.88 -13.39
N LEU A 246 -10.52 7.17 -12.52
CA LEU A 246 -11.90 6.74 -12.67
C LEU A 246 -12.68 7.58 -13.69
N SER A 247 -12.07 8.63 -14.25
CA SER A 247 -12.73 9.58 -15.14
C SER A 247 -14.02 10.18 -14.52
N LEU A 248 -13.99 10.44 -13.20
CA LEU A 248 -15.10 11.10 -12.53
C LEU A 248 -15.29 12.51 -13.10
N PRO A 249 -16.53 13.01 -13.21
CA PRO A 249 -16.75 14.39 -13.62
C PRO A 249 -15.98 15.36 -12.70
N PRO A 250 -15.42 16.44 -13.24
CA PRO A 250 -14.62 17.37 -12.45
C PRO A 250 -15.49 18.06 -11.40
N ILE A 251 -14.90 18.28 -10.22
CA ILE A 251 -15.50 19.02 -9.11
C ILE A 251 -14.69 20.29 -8.81
N GLN A 252 -15.26 21.19 -8.03
CA GLN A 252 -14.51 22.31 -7.46
C GLN A 252 -13.43 21.79 -6.48
N PRO A 253 -12.28 22.49 -6.34
CA PRO A 253 -11.25 22.13 -5.37
C PRO A 253 -11.81 21.95 -3.96
N ALA A 254 -11.54 20.80 -3.35
CA ALA A 254 -12.13 20.38 -2.08
C ALA A 254 -11.09 20.28 -0.94
N ASP A 255 -9.94 20.92 -1.08
CA ASP A 255 -8.80 20.84 -0.16
C ASP A 255 -9.20 21.13 1.29
N LYS A 256 -10.07 22.12 1.49
CA LYS A 256 -10.59 22.49 2.82
C LYS A 256 -11.45 21.38 3.42
N GLU A 257 -12.33 20.79 2.64
CA GLU A 257 -13.22 19.72 3.08
C GLU A 257 -12.44 18.44 3.39
N LEU A 258 -11.47 18.09 2.55
CA LEU A 258 -10.56 16.96 2.80
C LEU A 258 -9.70 17.19 4.06
N ALA A 259 -9.24 18.42 4.31
CA ALA A 259 -8.52 18.76 5.54
C ALA A 259 -9.40 18.58 6.80
N ARG A 260 -10.71 18.86 6.71
CA ARG A 260 -11.67 18.62 7.81
C ARG A 260 -11.85 17.13 8.09
N VAL A 261 -11.96 16.30 7.05
CA VAL A 261 -12.02 14.83 7.18
C VAL A 261 -10.76 14.31 7.91
N VAL A 262 -9.57 14.71 7.45
CA VAL A 262 -8.31 14.28 8.06
C VAL A 262 -8.20 14.75 9.50
N THR A 263 -8.59 16.00 9.79
CA THR A 263 -8.59 16.54 11.16
C THR A 263 -9.48 15.71 12.07
N LEU A 264 -10.73 15.43 11.66
CA LEU A 264 -11.67 14.62 12.42
C LEU A 264 -11.12 13.21 12.68
N PHE A 265 -10.60 12.56 11.65
CA PHE A 265 -10.07 11.20 11.75
C PHE A 265 -8.89 11.14 12.71
N ARG A 266 -7.98 12.11 12.60
CA ARG A 266 -6.79 12.19 13.45
C ARG A 266 -7.13 12.43 14.91
N GLU A 267 -8.05 13.34 15.21
CA GLU A 267 -8.42 13.64 16.59
C GLU A 267 -9.12 12.46 17.28
N ILE A 268 -10.02 11.76 16.57
CA ILE A 268 -10.68 10.55 17.09
C ILE A 268 -9.68 9.40 17.23
N ARG A 269 -8.84 9.16 16.21
CA ARG A 269 -7.78 8.14 16.20
C ARG A 269 -6.82 8.30 17.37
N ASP A 270 -6.36 9.52 17.61
CA ASP A 270 -5.38 9.83 18.65
C ASP A 270 -6.02 10.02 20.03
N GLY A 271 -7.37 10.00 20.11
CA GLY A 271 -8.13 10.15 21.34
C GLY A 271 -7.96 11.52 22.00
N LYS A 272 -7.63 12.55 21.22
CA LYS A 272 -7.42 13.92 21.69
C LYS A 272 -7.48 14.92 20.56
N THR A 273 -7.81 16.17 20.88
CA THR A 273 -7.74 17.27 19.91
C THR A 273 -6.29 17.55 19.47
N LEU A 274 -6.10 18.15 18.30
CA LEU A 274 -4.78 18.46 17.73
C LEU A 274 -3.96 19.39 18.65
N ASN A 275 -4.64 20.28 19.38
CA ASN A 275 -4.01 21.15 20.39
C ASN A 275 -3.74 20.46 21.74
N GLY A 276 -4.11 19.17 21.88
CA GLY A 276 -3.93 18.35 23.08
C GLY A 276 -4.78 18.74 24.28
N LYS A 277 -5.67 19.73 24.17
CA LYS A 277 -6.43 20.28 25.31
C LYS A 277 -7.59 19.39 25.74
N THR A 278 -8.21 18.67 24.81
CA THR A 278 -9.40 17.86 25.07
C THR A 278 -9.08 16.39 24.81
N LYS A 279 -9.30 15.52 25.80
CA LYS A 279 -9.29 14.08 25.62
C LYS A 279 -10.61 13.63 25.00
N LEU A 280 -10.55 12.65 24.11
CA LEU A 280 -11.67 12.13 23.35
C LEU A 280 -11.72 10.62 23.48
N LYS A 281 -12.92 10.05 23.29
CA LYS A 281 -13.04 8.61 23.03
C LYS A 281 -12.49 8.28 21.65
N SER A 282 -11.75 7.18 21.57
CA SER A 282 -11.27 6.63 20.31
C SER A 282 -12.27 5.64 19.71
N SER A 283 -12.30 5.59 18.38
CA SER A 283 -13.03 4.56 17.63
C SER A 283 -12.29 3.21 17.72
N THR A 284 -13.05 2.14 17.54
CA THR A 284 -12.54 0.79 17.30
C THR A 284 -11.86 0.65 15.94
N GLY A 285 -12.24 1.48 14.96
CA GLY A 285 -11.65 1.55 13.63
C GLY A 285 -10.29 2.27 13.61
N THR A 286 -9.54 2.08 12.53
CA THR A 286 -8.18 2.63 12.41
C THR A 286 -8.14 4.12 12.09
N LEU A 287 -9.19 4.64 11.43
CA LEU A 287 -9.27 6.02 10.93
C LEU A 287 -7.99 6.47 10.24
N SER A 288 -7.52 5.62 9.35
CA SER A 288 -6.26 5.73 8.63
C SER A 288 -6.36 6.72 7.47
N THR A 289 -5.21 7.14 6.96
CA THR A 289 -5.12 7.98 5.76
C THR A 289 -5.81 7.32 4.54
N ALA A 290 -5.79 5.99 4.45
CA ALA A 290 -6.50 5.25 3.40
C ALA A 290 -8.02 5.39 3.52
N GLU A 291 -8.56 5.38 4.74
CA GLU A 291 -10.00 5.60 4.97
C GLU A 291 -10.40 7.04 4.62
N ALA A 292 -9.56 8.04 4.94
CA ALA A 292 -9.81 9.42 4.54
C ALA A 292 -9.79 9.61 3.00
N ILE A 293 -8.89 8.92 2.29
CA ILE A 293 -8.89 8.88 0.82
C ILE A 293 -10.20 8.27 0.31
N SER A 294 -10.65 7.17 0.91
CA SER A 294 -11.92 6.53 0.52
C SER A 294 -13.10 7.46 0.71
N VAL A 295 -13.19 8.19 1.83
CA VAL A 295 -14.22 9.19 2.08
C VAL A 295 -14.18 10.29 1.02
N GLY A 296 -12.99 10.82 0.70
CA GLY A 296 -12.83 11.86 -0.30
C GLY A 296 -13.23 11.43 -1.71
N VAL A 297 -12.89 10.21 -2.12
CA VAL A 297 -13.27 9.66 -3.44
C VAL A 297 -14.78 9.42 -3.51
N SER A 298 -15.39 8.86 -2.47
CA SER A 298 -16.84 8.67 -2.43
C SER A 298 -17.58 10.01 -2.46
N ALA A 299 -17.13 10.99 -1.69
CA ALA A 299 -17.72 12.33 -1.69
C ALA A 299 -17.55 13.05 -3.03
N TRP A 300 -16.41 12.86 -3.72
CA TRP A 300 -16.25 13.33 -5.10
C TRP A 300 -17.31 12.69 -6.00
N ALA A 301 -17.41 11.37 -6.00
CA ALA A 301 -18.36 10.66 -6.86
C ALA A 301 -19.81 11.11 -6.60
N GLU A 302 -20.19 11.28 -5.33
CA GLU A 302 -21.50 11.79 -4.95
C GLU A 302 -21.74 13.22 -5.46
N ALA A 303 -20.81 14.14 -5.20
CA ALA A 303 -20.89 15.52 -5.66
C ALA A 303 -20.92 15.66 -7.19
N ALA A 304 -20.16 14.82 -7.89
CA ALA A 304 -20.01 14.84 -9.33
C ALA A 304 -21.22 14.24 -10.08
N HIS A 305 -21.84 13.20 -9.53
CA HIS A 305 -22.95 12.49 -10.18
C HIS A 305 -24.34 12.91 -9.69
N PHE A 306 -24.47 13.28 -8.42
CA PHE A 306 -25.76 13.58 -7.79
C PHE A 306 -25.84 14.99 -7.20
N GLY A 307 -24.71 15.70 -7.12
CA GLY A 307 -24.61 17.07 -6.59
C GLY A 307 -24.43 18.14 -7.67
N ASP A 308 -23.96 19.30 -7.24
CA ASP A 308 -23.65 20.47 -8.07
C ASP A 308 -22.16 20.56 -8.46
N GLY A 309 -21.41 19.47 -8.31
CA GLY A 309 -19.97 19.43 -8.51
C GLY A 309 -19.16 20.04 -7.36
N ARG A 310 -19.74 20.21 -6.16
CA ARG A 310 -19.03 20.64 -4.94
C ARG A 310 -19.10 19.54 -3.89
N ILE A 311 -17.95 19.20 -3.30
CA ILE A 311 -17.95 18.42 -2.06
C ILE A 311 -18.38 19.38 -0.95
N ASP A 312 -19.57 19.17 -0.42
CA ASP A 312 -20.11 19.91 0.72
C ASP A 312 -20.18 19.02 1.97
N ALA A 313 -20.62 19.62 3.09
CA ALA A 313 -20.78 18.92 4.36
C ALA A 313 -21.72 17.70 4.26
N ARG A 314 -22.71 17.74 3.38
CA ARG A 314 -23.71 16.67 3.22
C ARG A 314 -23.11 15.46 2.50
N ALA A 315 -22.40 15.69 1.40
CA ALA A 315 -21.66 14.65 0.67
C ALA A 315 -20.59 13.98 1.56
N LEU A 316 -20.00 14.73 2.51
CA LEU A 316 -19.06 14.16 3.47
C LEU A 316 -19.73 13.38 4.59
N ALA A 317 -20.88 13.83 5.11
CA ALA A 317 -21.46 13.31 6.35
C ALA A 317 -21.70 11.81 6.33
N THR A 318 -22.41 11.29 5.33
CA THR A 318 -22.71 9.84 5.21
C THR A 318 -21.43 9.01 5.13
N ASN A 319 -20.46 9.48 4.35
CA ASN A 319 -19.18 8.80 4.16
C ASN A 319 -18.32 8.82 5.44
N ILE A 320 -18.31 9.93 6.18
CA ILE A 320 -17.63 10.05 7.48
C ILE A 320 -18.27 9.10 8.50
N VAL A 321 -19.61 9.11 8.64
CA VAL A 321 -20.31 8.25 9.60
C VAL A 321 -20.03 6.78 9.30
N GLY A 322 -20.13 6.36 8.04
CA GLY A 322 -19.82 4.97 7.65
C GLY A 322 -18.35 4.58 7.83
N ALA A 323 -17.42 5.54 7.81
CA ALA A 323 -16.01 5.30 8.08
C ALA A 323 -15.71 5.20 9.60
N VAL A 324 -16.32 6.07 10.41
CA VAL A 324 -16.09 6.13 11.85
C VAL A 324 -16.88 5.08 12.62
N VAL A 325 -18.13 4.85 12.26
CA VAL A 325 -19.04 3.97 12.99
C VAL A 325 -19.01 2.56 12.40
N LYS A 326 -18.10 1.72 12.91
CA LYS A 326 -18.03 0.28 12.57
C LYS A 326 -18.78 -0.57 13.59
N ASP A 327 -18.68 -0.19 14.86
CA ASP A 327 -19.49 -0.68 15.97
C ASP A 327 -20.45 0.44 16.43
N PRO A 328 -21.76 0.34 16.15
CA PRO A 328 -22.73 1.36 16.53
C PRO A 328 -22.76 1.68 18.03
N ALA A 329 -22.46 0.70 18.90
CA ALA A 329 -22.54 0.89 20.34
C ALA A 329 -21.35 1.69 20.89
N GLN A 330 -20.14 1.43 20.36
CA GLN A 330 -18.93 2.10 20.83
C GLN A 330 -18.57 3.33 19.99
N ASP A 331 -18.54 3.19 18.67
CA ASP A 331 -18.06 4.23 17.75
C ASP A 331 -19.08 5.37 17.59
N GLY A 332 -20.38 5.04 17.62
CA GLY A 332 -21.45 6.04 17.57
C GLY A 332 -21.39 7.00 18.77
N VAL A 333 -21.07 6.48 19.95
CA VAL A 333 -20.85 7.28 21.16
C VAL A 333 -19.61 8.15 21.03
N ALA A 334 -18.50 7.60 20.52
CA ALA A 334 -17.26 8.36 20.33
C ALA A 334 -17.45 9.53 19.34
N LEU A 335 -18.13 9.28 18.22
CA LEU A 335 -18.44 10.31 17.23
C LEU A 335 -19.39 11.38 17.79
N SER A 336 -20.46 10.98 18.47
CA SER A 336 -21.42 11.92 19.08
C SER A 336 -20.77 12.83 20.12
N GLU A 337 -19.89 12.28 20.96
CA GLU A 337 -19.14 13.06 21.96
C GLU A 337 -18.19 14.07 21.29
N TYR A 338 -17.48 13.64 20.25
CA TYR A 338 -16.61 14.52 19.47
C TYR A 338 -17.39 15.66 18.79
N LEU A 339 -18.57 15.37 18.24
CA LEU A 339 -19.42 16.38 17.62
C LEU A 339 -19.85 17.46 18.62
N GLU A 340 -20.33 17.06 19.81
CA GLU A 340 -20.80 18.01 20.83
C GLU A 340 -19.69 18.83 21.48
N THR A 341 -18.54 18.19 21.70
CA THR A 341 -17.45 18.77 22.49
C THR A 341 -16.51 19.62 21.62
N VAL A 342 -16.25 19.17 20.39
CA VAL A 342 -15.24 19.76 19.51
C VAL A 342 -15.86 20.44 18.30
N VAL A 343 -16.66 19.73 17.50
CA VAL A 343 -17.14 20.25 16.21
C VAL A 343 -18.12 21.41 16.41
N ARG A 344 -19.05 21.29 17.36
CA ARG A 344 -20.08 22.29 17.65
C ARG A 344 -19.52 23.69 17.98
N THR A 345 -18.34 23.75 18.60
CA THR A 345 -17.70 25.00 19.03
C THR A 345 -16.55 25.44 18.12
N ARG A 346 -16.22 24.65 17.09
CA ARG A 346 -15.12 24.93 16.17
C ARG A 346 -15.57 25.85 15.04
N ASP A 347 -14.88 26.98 14.90
CA ASP A 347 -15.16 27.96 13.86
C ASP A 347 -15.11 27.34 12.46
N GLY A 348 -16.15 27.61 11.67
CA GLY A 348 -16.29 27.08 10.31
C GLY A 348 -16.69 25.61 10.24
N TRP A 349 -17.17 25.00 11.34
CA TRP A 349 -17.60 23.59 11.37
C TRP A 349 -19.10 23.34 11.60
N SER A 350 -19.91 24.40 11.67
CA SER A 350 -21.35 24.30 11.97
C SER A 350 -22.16 23.54 10.91
N ASP A 351 -21.78 23.66 9.65
CA ASP A 351 -22.36 22.94 8.50
C ASP A 351 -22.15 21.43 8.61
N LEU A 352 -20.92 20.98 8.86
CA LEU A 352 -20.58 19.57 9.02
C LEU A 352 -21.13 19.00 10.32
N TYR A 353 -21.19 19.79 11.40
CA TYR A 353 -21.90 19.40 12.62
C TYR A 353 -23.36 19.05 12.31
N GLY A 354 -24.07 19.96 11.64
CA GLY A 354 -25.48 19.75 11.26
C GLY A 354 -25.65 18.53 10.36
N ALA A 355 -24.86 18.44 9.29
CA ALA A 355 -24.95 17.35 8.33
C ALA A 355 -24.65 15.97 8.94
N ILE A 356 -23.64 15.85 9.81
CA ILE A 356 -23.36 14.58 10.48
C ILE A 356 -24.47 14.25 11.50
N ARG A 357 -25.02 15.24 12.20
CA ARG A 357 -26.12 15.05 13.15
C ARG A 357 -27.41 14.56 12.51
N GLU A 358 -27.66 14.87 11.24
CA GLU A 358 -28.81 14.35 10.51
C GLU A 358 -28.67 12.86 10.14
N VAL A 359 -27.44 12.34 10.11
CA VAL A 359 -27.14 10.96 9.70
C VAL A 359 -27.11 9.99 10.90
N ILE A 360 -26.74 10.46 12.09
CA ILE A 360 -26.62 9.66 13.34
C ILE A 360 -27.93 9.66 14.12
#